data_AF-A0A8T6Y2Q8-F1
#
_entry.id   AF-A0A8T6Y2Q8-F1
#
_cell.length_a   1.000
_cell.length_b   1.000
_cell.length_c   1.000
_cell.angle_alpha   90.00
_cell.angle_beta   90.00
_cell.angle_gamma   90.00
#
_symmetry.space_group_name_H-M   'P 1'
#
loop_
_entity.id
_entity.type
_entity.pdbx_description
1 polymer ?
#
loop_
_entity_poly.entity_id
_entity_poly.type
_entity_poly.pdbx_seq_one_letter_code
_entity_poly.pdbx_strand_id
1 'polypeptide(L)'
;MYRREMVLNHPAKDRFAIAGLNVAMAAGLVVVNTQLGELMMAEGYGDDYYNLITPVMVGLGIYIICFFQAVMPLVDGVSKEGPAFWSVKVAPVEPWRFLAAKVRPLLAFLPLTAVATGFAIPFVAGRGWEAIAIGMLGAAAMYLAFLGVGAWAGATYPNLDRHSNAPPDVVLAFYLMFACLILQAAVLAPVLAFSIASPLFGVIFAGFAVVFGFALMWGGIMAGGRALRKLEVA
;
A
#
# COMPACT_ATOMS: atom_id res chain seq x y z
N MET A 1 42.36 2.17 6.19
CA MET A 1 41.89 2.32 4.79
C MET A 1 40.82 1.26 4.48
N TYR A 2 39.77 1.15 5.30
CA TYR A 2 38.82 0.00 5.26
C TYR A 2 37.44 0.40 5.86
N ARG A 3 36.72 1.37 5.27
CA ARG A 3 35.30 1.63 5.68
C ARG A 3 34.49 2.58 4.79
N ARG A 4 34.77 2.68 3.49
CA ARG A 4 33.98 3.57 2.60
C ARG A 4 33.25 2.87 1.46
N GLU A 5 33.46 1.58 1.24
CA GLU A 5 32.88 0.89 0.07
C GLU A 5 31.58 0.12 0.34
N MET A 6 31.17 -0.06 1.61
CA MET A 6 30.04 -0.93 1.95
C MET A 6 28.64 -0.28 1.86
N VAL A 7 28.55 1.04 1.64
CA VAL A 7 27.27 1.78 1.74
C VAL A 7 26.70 2.20 0.38
N LEU A 8 27.46 2.09 -0.71
CA LEU A 8 27.08 2.68 -2.00
C LEU A 8 26.54 1.68 -3.05
N ASN A 9 26.63 0.36 -2.82
CA ASN A 9 26.27 -0.65 -3.84
C ASN A 9 24.90 -1.34 -3.68
N HIS A 10 24.14 -1.06 -2.62
CA HIS A 10 22.81 -1.66 -2.41
C HIS A 10 21.59 -0.93 -3.01
N PRO A 11 21.57 0.40 -3.27
CA PRO A 11 20.30 1.08 -3.53
C PRO A 11 19.69 0.75 -4.90
N ALA A 12 20.47 0.27 -5.87
CA ALA A 12 19.95 -0.10 -7.19
C ALA A 12 19.32 -1.50 -7.18
N LYS A 13 20.00 -2.51 -6.62
CA LYS A 13 19.48 -3.89 -6.56
C LYS A 13 18.18 -4.00 -5.78
N ASP A 14 18.05 -3.25 -4.68
CA ASP A 14 16.85 -3.31 -3.83
C ASP A 14 15.64 -2.64 -4.50
N ARG A 15 15.85 -1.58 -5.30
CA ARG A 15 14.78 -0.94 -6.10
C ARG A 15 14.29 -1.83 -7.23
N PHE A 16 15.19 -2.57 -7.88
CA PHE A 16 14.81 -3.57 -8.89
C PHE A 16 14.11 -4.78 -8.27
N ALA A 17 14.44 -5.16 -7.04
CA ALA A 17 13.76 -6.23 -6.32
C ALA A 17 12.29 -5.88 -6.00
N ILE A 18 12.01 -4.64 -5.56
CA ILE A 18 10.64 -4.17 -5.28
C ILE A 18 9.83 -4.04 -6.59
N ALA A 19 10.44 -3.47 -7.63
CA ALA A 19 9.78 -3.38 -8.94
C ALA A 19 9.53 -4.77 -9.55
N GLY A 20 10.49 -5.69 -9.43
CA GLY A 20 10.37 -7.08 -9.85
C GLY A 20 9.31 -7.84 -9.08
N LEU A 21 9.19 -7.61 -7.77
CA LEU A 21 8.13 -8.16 -6.94
C LEU A 21 6.75 -7.69 -7.43
N ASN A 22 6.58 -6.38 -7.68
CA ASN A 22 5.31 -5.85 -8.18
C ASN A 22 4.91 -6.46 -9.53
N VAL A 23 5.87 -6.57 -10.46
CA VAL A 23 5.61 -7.16 -11.78
C VAL A 23 5.28 -8.64 -11.65
N ALA A 24 6.01 -9.38 -10.82
CA ALA A 24 5.76 -10.81 -10.59
C ALA A 24 4.40 -11.06 -9.92
N MET A 25 4.02 -10.25 -8.92
CA MET A 25 2.72 -10.38 -8.26
C MET A 25 1.57 -9.98 -9.19
N ALA A 26 1.71 -8.88 -9.93
CA ALA A 26 0.74 -8.49 -10.94
C ALA A 26 0.57 -9.55 -12.03
N ALA A 27 1.67 -10.09 -12.56
CA ALA A 27 1.64 -11.17 -13.55
C ALA A 27 0.96 -12.44 -12.99
N GLY A 28 1.28 -12.83 -11.76
CA GLY A 28 0.63 -13.95 -11.09
C GLY A 28 -0.88 -13.75 -10.95
N LEU A 29 -1.32 -12.57 -10.51
CA LEU A 29 -2.74 -12.22 -10.38
C LEU A 29 -3.46 -12.17 -11.72
N VAL A 30 -2.80 -11.68 -12.77
CA VAL A 30 -3.33 -11.69 -14.13
C VAL A 30 -3.54 -13.13 -14.62
N VAL A 31 -2.55 -14.01 -14.44
CA VAL A 31 -2.63 -15.42 -14.83
C VAL A 31 -3.75 -16.14 -14.06
N VAL A 32 -3.84 -15.90 -12.75
CA VAL A 32 -4.90 -16.45 -11.91
C VAL A 32 -6.27 -15.95 -12.38
N ASN A 33 -6.42 -14.65 -12.68
CA ASN A 33 -7.66 -14.09 -13.18
C ASN A 33 -8.08 -14.69 -14.54
N THR A 34 -7.15 -14.90 -15.47
CA THR A 34 -7.46 -15.51 -16.77
C THR A 34 -7.83 -16.99 -16.63
N GLN A 35 -7.07 -17.76 -15.84
CA GLN A 35 -7.32 -19.19 -15.65
C GLN A 35 -8.63 -19.46 -14.91
N LEU A 36 -8.92 -18.70 -13.84
CA LEU A 36 -10.21 -18.81 -13.17
C LEU A 36 -11.35 -18.40 -14.09
N GLY A 37 -11.20 -17.33 -14.87
CA GLY A 37 -12.20 -16.91 -15.84
C GLY A 37 -12.55 -18.02 -16.84
N GLU A 38 -11.55 -18.70 -17.39
CA GLU A 38 -11.75 -19.84 -18.31
C GLU A 38 -12.43 -21.04 -17.63
N LEU A 39 -12.01 -21.38 -16.41
CA LEU A 39 -12.59 -22.49 -15.64
C LEU A 39 -14.06 -22.23 -15.30
N MET A 40 -14.43 -21.01 -14.89
CA MET A 40 -15.81 -20.71 -14.50
C MET A 40 -16.75 -20.74 -15.72
N MET A 41 -16.26 -20.29 -16.88
CA MET A 41 -16.99 -20.40 -18.15
C MET A 41 -17.15 -21.87 -18.58
N ALA A 42 -16.13 -22.70 -18.37
CA ALA A 42 -16.17 -24.13 -18.68
C ALA A 42 -17.16 -24.90 -17.78
N GLU A 43 -17.30 -24.50 -16.52
CA GLU A 43 -18.24 -25.10 -15.55
C GLU A 43 -19.68 -24.56 -15.68
N GLY A 44 -19.93 -23.60 -16.57
CA GLY A 44 -21.27 -23.04 -16.81
C GLY A 44 -21.75 -22.11 -15.70
N TYR A 45 -20.84 -21.52 -14.91
CA TYR A 45 -21.19 -20.43 -14.02
C TYR A 45 -21.63 -19.22 -14.85
N GLY A 46 -22.78 -18.63 -14.49
CA GLY A 46 -23.37 -17.51 -15.24
C GLY A 46 -22.49 -16.27 -15.30
N ASP A 47 -22.74 -15.41 -16.29
CA ASP A 47 -21.98 -14.18 -16.57
C ASP A 47 -21.80 -13.27 -15.35
N ASP A 48 -22.73 -13.28 -14.40
CA ASP A 48 -22.67 -12.51 -13.15
C ASP A 48 -21.48 -12.89 -12.26
N TYR A 49 -21.12 -14.17 -12.21
CA TYR A 49 -19.97 -14.64 -11.43
C TYR A 49 -18.65 -14.26 -12.11
N TYR A 50 -18.58 -14.37 -13.44
CA TYR A 50 -17.44 -13.90 -14.23
C TYR A 50 -17.22 -12.39 -14.07
N ASN A 51 -18.30 -11.61 -13.90
CA ASN A 51 -18.26 -10.19 -13.64
C ASN A 51 -17.69 -9.79 -12.27
N LEU A 52 -17.74 -10.69 -11.27
CA LEU A 52 -17.19 -10.43 -9.93
C LEU A 52 -15.71 -10.82 -9.78
N ILE A 53 -15.18 -11.75 -10.57
CA ILE A 53 -13.80 -12.24 -10.41
C ILE A 53 -12.79 -11.10 -10.59
N THR A 54 -12.94 -10.33 -11.67
CA THR A 54 -12.00 -9.26 -12.01
C THR A 54 -11.86 -8.21 -10.89
N PRO A 55 -12.94 -7.61 -10.35
CA PRO A 55 -12.80 -6.66 -9.25
C PRO A 55 -12.25 -7.29 -7.96
N VAL A 56 -12.55 -8.57 -7.68
CA VAL A 56 -11.95 -9.28 -6.53
C VAL A 56 -10.44 -9.45 -6.71
N MET A 57 -9.98 -9.84 -7.90
CA MET A 57 -8.55 -9.97 -8.21
C MET A 57 -7.83 -8.63 -8.16
N VAL A 58 -8.46 -7.56 -8.66
CA VAL A 58 -7.93 -6.19 -8.51
C VAL A 58 -7.80 -5.82 -7.04
N GLY A 59 -8.83 -6.05 -6.23
CA GLY A 59 -8.79 -5.79 -4.79
C GLY A 59 -7.68 -6.56 -4.08
N LEU A 60 -7.56 -7.86 -4.35
CA LEU A 60 -6.53 -8.71 -3.72
C LEU A 60 -5.12 -8.30 -4.17
N GLY A 61 -4.95 -7.89 -5.43
CA GLY A 61 -3.70 -7.33 -5.93
C GLY A 61 -3.31 -6.02 -5.25
N ILE A 62 -4.27 -5.09 -5.15
CA ILE A 62 -4.09 -3.81 -4.45
C ILE A 62 -3.65 -4.08 -3.01
N TYR A 63 -4.32 -4.99 -2.31
CA TYR A 63 -4.03 -5.33 -0.92
C TYR A 63 -2.58 -5.75 -0.73
N ILE A 64 -2.17 -6.79 -1.46
CA ILE A 64 -0.86 -7.41 -1.25
C ILE A 64 0.24 -6.42 -1.63
N ILE A 65 0.14 -5.78 -2.80
CA ILE A 65 1.18 -4.87 -3.28
C ILE A 65 1.27 -3.63 -2.37
N CYS A 66 0.15 -3.01 -2.01
CA CYS A 66 0.18 -1.85 -1.11
C CYS A 66 0.73 -2.24 0.27
N PHE A 67 0.43 -3.43 0.79
CA PHE A 67 0.94 -3.85 2.10
C PHE A 67 2.48 -4.00 2.09
N PHE A 68 3.02 -4.70 1.10
CA PHE A 68 4.47 -4.91 1.01
C PHE A 68 5.26 -3.70 0.51
N GLN A 69 4.62 -2.79 -0.23
CA GLN A 69 5.31 -1.64 -0.84
C GLN A 69 5.12 -0.32 -0.08
N ALA A 70 4.02 -0.16 0.65
CA ALA A 70 3.74 1.05 1.44
C ALA A 70 3.85 0.78 2.94
N VAL A 71 3.12 -0.21 3.48
CA VAL A 71 3.03 -0.41 4.93
C VAL A 71 4.35 -0.93 5.50
N MET A 72 4.83 -2.08 5.03
CA MET A 72 6.01 -2.75 5.59
C MET A 72 7.28 -1.89 5.52
N PRO A 73 7.64 -1.27 4.38
CA PRO A 73 8.86 -0.46 4.29
C PRO A 73 8.79 0.78 5.18
N LEU A 74 7.60 1.35 5.37
CA LEU A 74 7.40 2.54 6.18
C LEU A 74 7.40 2.20 7.67
N VAL A 75 6.76 1.10 8.07
CA VAL A 75 6.81 0.58 9.44
C VAL A 75 8.26 0.25 9.82
N ASP A 76 8.99 -0.45 8.96
CA ASP A 76 10.39 -0.82 9.20
C ASP A 76 11.30 0.42 9.24
N GLY A 77 11.15 1.31 8.26
CA GLY A 77 11.97 2.53 8.15
C GLY A 77 11.69 3.58 9.24
N VAL A 78 10.54 3.55 9.90
CA VAL A 78 10.22 4.43 11.03
C VAL A 78 10.51 3.73 12.36
N SER A 79 10.17 2.45 12.53
CA SER A 79 10.31 1.75 13.81
C SER A 79 11.77 1.50 14.21
N LYS A 80 12.65 1.20 13.24
CA LYS A 80 14.10 0.99 13.47
C LYS A 80 14.81 2.25 13.94
N GLU A 81 14.39 3.41 13.45
CA GLU A 81 14.98 4.69 13.80
C GLU A 81 14.26 5.35 15.01
N GLY A 82 13.04 4.90 15.35
CA GLY A 82 12.11 5.46 16.35
C GLY A 82 12.78 5.94 17.66
N PRO A 83 13.42 5.06 18.44
CA PRO A 83 14.02 5.42 19.72
C PRO A 83 15.33 6.22 19.60
N ALA A 84 15.91 6.28 18.41
CA ALA A 84 17.25 6.80 18.13
C ALA A 84 17.24 7.98 17.14
N PHE A 85 16.08 8.60 16.90
CA PHE A 85 15.93 9.78 16.04
C PHE A 85 16.63 11.00 16.65
N TRP A 86 17.95 11.00 16.61
CA TRP A 86 18.81 12.09 17.03
C TRP A 86 18.47 13.37 16.25
N SER A 87 18.04 13.24 14.99
CA SER A 87 17.63 14.37 14.16
C SER A 87 16.41 15.11 14.71
N VAL A 88 15.46 14.41 15.34
CA VAL A 88 14.28 15.05 15.95
C VAL A 88 14.66 15.68 17.30
N LYS A 89 15.63 15.09 18.02
CA LYS A 89 16.17 15.61 19.28
C LYS A 89 17.12 16.82 19.12
N VAL A 90 17.84 16.90 18.01
CA VAL A 90 18.92 17.89 17.80
C VAL A 90 18.52 19.00 16.83
N ALA A 91 17.63 18.73 15.88
CA ALA A 91 17.16 19.73 14.92
C ALA A 91 15.80 20.31 15.34
N PRO A 92 15.57 21.63 15.21
CA PRO A 92 14.28 22.28 15.51
C PRO A 92 13.24 22.02 14.41
N VAL A 93 12.98 20.75 14.11
CA VAL A 93 12.08 20.33 13.03
C VAL A 93 10.91 19.56 13.62
N GLU A 94 9.70 19.93 13.20
CA GLU A 94 8.49 19.28 13.71
C GLU A 94 8.44 17.79 13.32
N PRO A 95 8.09 16.87 14.24
CA PRO A 95 8.13 15.42 13.98
C PRO A 95 7.30 14.93 12.77
N TRP A 96 6.20 15.62 12.45
CA TRP A 96 5.39 15.29 11.28
C TRP A 96 6.15 15.52 9.96
N ARG A 97 7.08 16.49 9.91
CA ARG A 97 7.88 16.79 8.71
C ARG A 97 8.85 15.67 8.39
N PHE A 98 9.36 15.00 9.42
CA PHE A 98 10.22 13.83 9.27
C PHE A 98 9.46 12.63 8.72
N LEU A 99 8.26 12.36 9.25
CA LEU A 99 7.41 11.32 8.69
C LEU A 99 7.02 11.62 7.24
N ALA A 100 6.66 12.88 6.94
CA ALA A 100 6.39 13.30 5.57
C ALA A 100 7.62 13.10 4.65
N ALA A 101 8.84 13.35 5.14
CA ALA A 101 10.07 13.11 4.38
C ALA A 101 10.30 11.62 4.08
N LYS A 102 9.84 10.71 4.94
CA LYS A 102 9.91 9.25 4.72
C LYS A 102 8.79 8.74 3.80
N VAL A 103 7.63 9.35 3.83
CA VAL A 103 6.50 9.02 2.93
C VAL A 103 6.77 9.47 1.49
N ARG A 104 7.38 10.65 1.29
CA ARG A 104 7.67 11.22 -0.04
C ARG A 104 8.36 10.28 -1.04
N PRO A 105 9.47 9.59 -0.70
CA PRO A 105 10.10 8.67 -1.65
C PRO A 105 9.21 7.48 -2.00
N LEU A 106 8.30 7.07 -1.10
CA LEU A 106 7.35 5.99 -1.40
C LEU A 106 6.25 6.44 -2.36
N LEU A 107 5.87 7.72 -2.38
CA LEU A 107 4.91 8.25 -3.36
C LEU A 107 5.37 8.05 -4.81
N ALA A 108 6.68 7.96 -5.08
CA ALA A 108 7.20 7.68 -6.42
C ALA A 108 6.78 6.30 -6.95
N PHE A 109 6.40 5.39 -6.06
CA PHE A 109 5.94 4.05 -6.41
C PHE A 109 4.44 3.92 -6.66
N LEU A 110 3.65 4.92 -6.27
CA LEU A 110 2.21 4.96 -6.53
C LEU A 110 1.85 4.69 -8.00
N PRO A 111 2.46 5.35 -9.02
CA PRO A 111 2.11 5.06 -10.42
C PRO A 111 2.43 3.62 -10.81
N LEU A 112 3.50 3.03 -10.26
CA LEU A 112 3.84 1.63 -10.50
C LEU A 112 2.76 0.70 -9.91
N THR A 113 2.30 0.95 -8.68
CA THR A 113 1.24 0.16 -8.04
C THR A 113 -0.07 0.28 -8.82
N ALA A 114 -0.43 1.49 -9.24
CA ALA A 114 -1.63 1.74 -10.03
C ALA A 114 -1.60 0.97 -11.36
N VAL A 115 -0.50 1.06 -12.11
CA VAL A 115 -0.36 0.34 -13.39
C VAL A 115 -0.35 -1.17 -13.17
N ALA A 116 0.39 -1.66 -12.17
CA ALA A 116 0.54 -3.09 -11.92
C ALA A 116 -0.78 -3.79 -11.54
N THR A 117 -1.64 -3.12 -10.78
CA THR A 117 -2.90 -3.73 -10.28
C THR A 117 -4.13 -3.16 -10.97
N GLY A 118 -4.26 -1.84 -10.97
CA GLY A 118 -5.42 -1.11 -11.48
C GLY A 118 -5.53 -1.08 -13.00
N PHE A 119 -4.42 -1.13 -13.73
CA PHE A 119 -4.43 -1.21 -15.20
C PHE A 119 -4.32 -2.64 -15.73
N ALA A 120 -3.28 -3.38 -15.31
CA ALA A 120 -2.95 -4.67 -15.94
C ALA A 120 -4.08 -5.71 -15.82
N ILE A 121 -4.72 -5.82 -14.65
CA ILE A 121 -5.75 -6.85 -14.41
C ILE A 121 -7.02 -6.55 -15.22
N PRO A 122 -7.63 -5.34 -15.17
CA PRO A 122 -8.83 -5.06 -15.96
C PRO A 122 -8.54 -5.04 -17.47
N PHE A 123 -7.34 -4.59 -17.89
CA PHE A 123 -6.94 -4.56 -19.30
C PHE A 123 -6.87 -5.96 -19.90
N VAL A 124 -6.18 -6.90 -19.23
CA VAL A 124 -6.06 -8.29 -19.71
C VAL A 124 -7.41 -9.02 -19.65
N ALA A 125 -8.25 -8.69 -18.68
CA ALA A 125 -9.63 -9.19 -18.61
C ALA A 125 -10.57 -8.59 -19.68
N GLY A 126 -10.06 -7.75 -20.60
CA GLY A 126 -10.86 -7.15 -21.67
C GLY A 126 -11.96 -6.20 -21.17
N ARG A 127 -11.81 -5.63 -19.97
CA ARG A 127 -12.80 -4.73 -19.39
C ARG A 127 -12.72 -3.34 -20.04
N GLY A 128 -13.86 -2.64 -20.04
CA GLY A 128 -13.95 -1.27 -20.54
C GLY A 128 -13.07 -0.27 -19.78
N TRP A 129 -12.89 0.92 -20.38
CA TRP A 129 -12.05 1.99 -19.82
C TRP A 129 -12.48 2.44 -18.42
N GLU A 130 -13.78 2.33 -18.09
CA GLU A 130 -14.34 2.68 -16.79
C GLU A 130 -13.80 1.78 -15.68
N ALA A 131 -13.70 0.46 -15.94
CA ALA A 131 -13.16 -0.49 -14.99
C ALA A 131 -11.66 -0.28 -14.75
N ILE A 132 -10.92 0.08 -15.81
CA ILE A 132 -9.50 0.47 -15.70
C ILE A 132 -9.38 1.74 -14.84
N ALA A 133 -10.21 2.75 -15.09
CA ALA A 133 -10.20 3.99 -14.31
C ALA A 133 -10.51 3.73 -12.82
N ILE A 134 -11.53 2.92 -12.53
CA ILE A 134 -11.89 2.51 -11.17
C ILE A 134 -10.73 1.76 -10.50
N GLY A 135 -10.10 0.81 -11.21
CA GLY A 135 -8.95 0.06 -10.71
C GLY A 135 -7.75 0.95 -10.39
N MET A 136 -7.41 1.87 -11.30
CA MET A 136 -6.30 2.82 -11.13
C MET A 136 -6.53 3.76 -9.95
N LEU A 137 -7.74 4.33 -9.84
CA LEU A 137 -8.11 5.23 -8.74
C LEU A 137 -8.19 4.48 -7.40
N GLY A 138 -8.76 3.28 -7.39
CA GLY A 138 -8.80 2.41 -6.22
C GLY A 138 -7.40 2.04 -5.71
N ALA A 139 -6.49 1.68 -6.63
CA ALA A 139 -5.10 1.40 -6.29
C ALA A 139 -4.39 2.63 -5.71
N ALA A 140 -4.57 3.80 -6.31
CA ALA A 140 -4.01 5.06 -5.79
C ALA A 140 -4.56 5.41 -4.40
N ALA A 141 -5.87 5.28 -4.21
CA ALA A 141 -6.55 5.53 -2.94
C ALA A 141 -5.98 4.65 -1.82
N MET A 142 -5.89 3.35 -2.08
CA MET A 142 -5.39 2.39 -1.09
C MET A 142 -3.90 2.57 -0.81
N TYR A 143 -3.10 2.87 -1.84
CA TYR A 143 -1.68 3.14 -1.65
C TYR A 143 -1.46 4.32 -0.70
N LEU A 144 -2.19 5.42 -0.89
CA LEU A 144 -2.14 6.58 0.01
C LEU A 144 -2.62 6.23 1.43
N ALA A 145 -3.74 5.52 1.54
CA ALA A 145 -4.26 5.10 2.84
C ALA A 145 -3.25 4.25 3.61
N PHE A 146 -2.60 3.30 2.93
CA PHE A 146 -1.63 2.38 3.52
C PHE A 146 -0.32 3.07 3.90
N LEU A 147 0.10 4.11 3.17
CA LEU A 147 1.19 4.99 3.62
C LEU A 147 0.83 5.68 4.94
N GLY A 148 -0.42 6.11 5.11
CA GLY A 148 -0.90 6.66 6.38
C GLY A 148 -0.81 5.66 7.53
N VAL A 149 -1.31 4.44 7.30
CA VAL A 149 -1.26 3.36 8.30
C VAL A 149 0.18 3.01 8.67
N GLY A 150 1.07 2.88 7.68
CA GLY A 150 2.48 2.57 7.90
C GLY A 150 3.21 3.66 8.69
N ALA A 151 2.96 4.94 8.37
CA ALA A 151 3.55 6.08 9.09
C ALA A 151 3.11 6.10 10.56
N TRP A 152 1.82 5.88 10.81
CA TRP A 152 1.25 5.86 12.16
C TRP A 152 1.76 4.67 12.97
N ALA A 153 1.70 3.46 12.41
CA ALA A 153 2.08 2.24 13.10
C ALA A 153 3.58 2.20 13.41
N GLY A 154 4.44 2.58 12.46
CA GLY A 154 5.88 2.63 12.68
C GLY A 154 6.30 3.64 13.74
N ALA A 155 5.55 4.74 13.89
CA ALA A 155 5.80 5.76 14.91
C ALA A 155 5.24 5.39 16.30
N THR A 156 4.11 4.68 16.34
CA THR A 156 3.40 4.33 17.58
C THR A 156 4.00 3.10 18.25
N TYR A 157 4.47 2.15 17.46
CA TYR A 157 5.05 0.88 17.92
C TYR A 157 6.50 0.74 17.43
N PRO A 158 7.43 1.62 17.89
CA PRO A 158 8.84 1.52 17.50
C PRO A 158 9.44 0.21 18.01
N ASN A 159 10.38 -0.37 17.24
CA ASN A 159 11.07 -1.58 17.69
C ASN A 159 12.01 -1.20 18.85
N LEU A 160 11.69 -1.68 20.05
CA LEU A 160 12.39 -1.30 21.29
C LEU A 160 13.69 -2.09 21.50
N ASP A 161 13.88 -3.21 20.79
CA ASP A 161 15.08 -4.02 20.89
C ASP A 161 16.13 -3.59 19.85
N ARG A 162 17.03 -2.68 20.25
CA ARG A 162 18.13 -2.18 19.39
C ARG A 162 19.15 -3.26 19.00
N HIS A 163 19.19 -4.40 19.69
CA HIS A 163 20.16 -5.47 19.43
C HIS A 163 19.59 -6.55 18.51
N SER A 164 18.27 -6.61 18.41
CA SER A 164 17.58 -7.46 17.46
C SER A 164 17.30 -6.66 16.19
N ASN A 165 18.10 -6.87 15.13
CA ASN A 165 17.74 -6.47 13.75
C ASN A 165 16.49 -7.21 13.23
N ALA A 166 15.67 -7.77 14.12
CA ALA A 166 14.48 -8.51 13.76
C ALA A 166 13.49 -7.61 13.02
N PRO A 167 12.74 -8.20 12.08
CA PRO A 167 11.61 -7.53 11.44
C PRO A 167 10.65 -6.95 12.49
N PRO A 168 9.77 -6.01 12.12
CA PRO A 168 8.68 -5.57 12.99
C PRO A 168 8.01 -6.80 13.61
N ASP A 169 7.71 -6.73 14.91
CA ASP A 169 7.13 -7.84 15.67
C ASP A 169 6.08 -8.57 14.82
N VAL A 170 6.28 -9.87 14.62
CA VAL A 170 5.44 -10.71 13.74
C VAL A 170 3.97 -10.54 14.13
N VAL A 171 3.69 -10.36 15.42
CA VAL A 171 2.36 -10.10 15.95
C VAL A 171 1.80 -8.75 15.44
N LEU A 172 2.60 -7.68 15.46
CA LEU A 172 2.20 -6.38 14.92
C LEU A 172 1.96 -6.45 13.40
N ALA A 173 2.81 -7.18 12.66
CA ALA A 173 2.62 -7.38 11.23
C ALA A 173 1.29 -8.10 10.93
N PHE A 174 0.92 -9.13 11.71
CA PHE A 174 -0.38 -9.79 11.60
C PHE A 174 -1.55 -8.84 11.90
N TYR A 175 -1.48 -8.06 12.97
CA TYR A 175 -2.53 -7.08 13.28
C TYR A 175 -2.67 -6.01 12.21
N LEU A 176 -1.56 -5.51 11.67
CA LEU A 176 -1.56 -4.55 10.57
C LEU A 176 -2.15 -5.15 9.30
N MET A 177 -1.84 -6.42 9.02
CA MET A 177 -2.40 -7.16 7.89
C MET A 177 -3.94 -7.20 7.99
N PHE A 178 -4.48 -7.63 9.13
CA PHE A 178 -5.94 -7.62 9.36
C PHE A 178 -6.56 -6.22 9.31
N ALA A 179 -5.93 -5.22 9.94
CA ALA A 179 -6.43 -3.84 9.93
C ALA A 179 -6.44 -3.25 8.52
N CYS A 180 -5.41 -3.51 7.71
CA CYS A 180 -5.32 -3.09 6.33
C CYS A 180 -6.38 -3.76 5.45
N LEU A 181 -6.69 -5.03 5.72
CA LEU A 181 -7.75 -5.75 5.01
C LEU A 181 -9.12 -5.15 5.29
N ILE A 182 -9.42 -4.86 6.57
CA ILE A 182 -10.67 -4.20 6.97
C ILE A 182 -10.76 -2.80 6.37
N LEU A 183 -9.67 -2.04 6.42
CA LEU A 183 -9.61 -0.69 5.84
C LEU A 183 -9.86 -0.73 4.33
N GLN A 184 -9.26 -1.69 3.63
CA GLN A 184 -9.49 -1.86 2.21
C GLN A 184 -10.94 -2.19 1.90
N ALA A 185 -11.54 -3.12 2.65
CA ALA A 185 -12.95 -3.44 2.49
C ALA A 185 -13.82 -2.20 2.71
N ALA A 186 -13.56 -1.42 3.76
CA ALA A 186 -14.32 -0.22 4.06
C ALA A 186 -14.22 0.87 2.97
N VAL A 187 -13.05 1.01 2.33
CA VAL A 187 -12.81 2.04 1.29
C VAL A 187 -13.28 1.59 -0.09
N LEU A 188 -13.03 0.34 -0.47
CA LEU A 188 -13.30 -0.17 -1.83
C LEU A 188 -14.67 -0.83 -1.98
N ALA A 189 -15.29 -1.34 -0.91
CA ALA A 189 -16.63 -1.93 -1.02
C ALA A 189 -17.69 -0.93 -1.51
N PRO A 190 -17.72 0.33 -1.04
CA PRO A 190 -18.62 1.34 -1.60
C PRO A 190 -18.35 1.59 -3.09
N VAL A 191 -17.08 1.69 -3.49
CA VAL A 191 -16.68 1.90 -4.90
C VAL A 191 -17.21 0.77 -5.78
N LEU A 192 -17.08 -0.48 -5.32
CA LEU A 192 -17.59 -1.65 -6.02
C LEU A 192 -19.13 -1.69 -6.05
N ALA A 193 -19.80 -1.38 -4.94
CA ALA A 193 -21.26 -1.37 -4.88
C ALA A 193 -21.85 -0.34 -5.85
N PHE A 194 -21.27 0.85 -5.93
CA PHE A 194 -21.72 1.88 -6.85
C PHE A 194 -21.34 1.61 -8.31
N SER A 195 -20.21 0.92 -8.57
CA SER A 195 -19.84 0.54 -9.94
C SER A 195 -20.77 -0.50 -10.55
N ILE A 196 -21.34 -1.39 -9.73
CA ILE A 196 -22.38 -2.34 -10.15
C ILE A 196 -23.66 -1.61 -10.57
N ALA A 197 -24.04 -0.55 -9.84
CA ALA A 197 -25.22 0.24 -10.18
C ALA A 197 -25.01 1.12 -11.43
N SER A 198 -23.84 1.75 -11.56
CA SER A 198 -23.44 2.48 -12.75
C SER A 198 -21.92 2.65 -12.79
N PRO A 199 -21.26 2.40 -13.93
CA PRO A 199 -19.83 2.62 -14.07
C PRO A 199 -19.39 4.06 -13.76
N LEU A 200 -20.21 5.04 -14.15
CA LEU A 200 -19.95 6.46 -13.87
C LEU A 200 -19.94 6.77 -12.37
N PHE A 201 -20.91 6.22 -11.62
CA PHE A 201 -20.92 6.36 -10.16
C PHE A 201 -19.71 5.65 -9.52
N GLY A 202 -19.32 4.49 -10.06
CA GLY A 202 -18.09 3.80 -9.66
C GLY A 202 -16.85 4.70 -9.79
N VAL A 203 -16.68 5.38 -10.93
CA VAL A 203 -15.55 6.31 -11.16
C VAL A 203 -15.59 7.49 -10.19
N ILE A 204 -16.77 8.09 -9.98
CA ILE A 204 -16.94 9.21 -9.04
C ILE A 204 -16.55 8.80 -7.61
N PHE A 205 -17.05 7.66 -7.14
CA PHE A 205 -16.71 7.13 -5.81
C PHE A 205 -15.25 6.71 -5.70
N ALA A 206 -14.64 6.19 -6.77
CA ALA A 206 -13.21 5.93 -6.81
C ALA A 206 -12.40 7.25 -6.67
N GLY A 207 -12.87 8.34 -7.27
CA GLY A 207 -12.33 9.68 -7.06
C GLY A 207 -12.41 10.14 -5.61
N PHE A 208 -13.58 9.97 -4.96
CA PHE A 208 -13.72 10.25 -3.52
C PHE A 208 -12.83 9.36 -2.66
N ALA A 209 -12.64 8.10 -3.03
CA ALA A 209 -11.72 7.19 -2.34
C ALA A 209 -10.27 7.70 -2.40
N VAL A 210 -9.84 8.30 -3.51
CA VAL A 210 -8.50 8.92 -3.60
C VAL A 210 -8.37 10.09 -2.63
N VAL A 211 -9.37 10.97 -2.56
CA VAL A 211 -9.38 12.10 -1.61
C VAL A 211 -9.34 11.58 -0.17
N PHE A 212 -10.12 10.55 0.13
CA PHE A 212 -10.13 9.90 1.43
C PHE A 212 -8.79 9.23 1.76
N GLY A 213 -8.17 8.55 0.79
CA GLY A 213 -6.84 7.94 0.91
C GLY A 213 -5.77 8.99 1.20
N PHE A 214 -5.82 10.14 0.54
CA PHE A 214 -4.94 11.28 0.83
C PHE A 214 -5.16 11.82 2.25
N ALA A 215 -6.42 11.94 2.69
CA ALA A 215 -6.75 12.36 4.05
C ALA A 215 -6.22 11.36 5.10
N LEU A 216 -6.33 10.05 4.85
CA LEU A 216 -5.76 9.01 5.69
C LEU A 216 -4.23 9.05 5.72
N MET A 217 -3.59 9.28 4.58
CA MET A 217 -2.14 9.48 4.51
C MET A 217 -1.70 10.63 5.43
N TRP A 218 -2.33 11.79 5.26
CA TRP A 218 -2.01 12.97 6.05
C TRP A 218 -2.34 12.79 7.53
N GLY A 219 -3.49 12.18 7.83
CA GLY A 219 -3.91 11.82 9.19
C GLY A 219 -2.90 10.89 9.87
N GLY A 220 -2.41 9.87 9.15
CA GLY A 220 -1.39 8.95 9.63
C GLY A 220 -0.05 9.62 9.91
N ILE A 221 0.40 10.53 9.03
CA ILE A 221 1.61 11.35 9.24
C ILE A 221 1.47 12.23 10.48
N MET A 222 0.32 12.90 10.64
CA MET A 222 0.08 13.79 11.78
C MET A 222 -0.05 13.02 13.09
N ALA A 223 -0.77 11.90 13.09
CA ALA A 223 -0.93 11.02 14.26
C ALA A 223 0.42 10.39 14.66
N GLY A 224 1.18 9.88 13.70
CA GLY A 224 2.54 9.37 13.94
C GLY A 224 3.47 10.47 14.47
N GLY A 225 3.36 11.70 13.98
CA GLY A 225 4.15 12.83 14.48
C GLY A 225 3.85 13.15 15.94
N ARG A 226 2.59 13.00 16.38
CA ARG A 226 2.21 13.12 17.79
C ARG A 226 2.75 11.96 18.63
N ALA A 227 2.78 10.74 18.09
CA ALA A 227 3.35 9.58 18.78
C ALA A 227 4.86 9.76 19.01
N LEU A 228 5.59 10.23 17.99
CA LEU A 228 7.03 10.55 18.11
C LEU A 228 7.30 11.61 19.18
N ARG A 229 6.49 12.68 19.27
CA ARG A 229 6.64 13.69 20.34
C ARG A 229 6.53 13.09 21.74
N LYS A 230 5.65 12.10 21.95
CA LYS A 230 5.48 11.47 23.27
C LYS A 230 6.71 10.67 23.69
N LEU A 231 7.39 10.06 22.72
CA LEU A 231 8.62 9.27 22.95
C LEU A 231 9.84 10.13 23.31
N GLU A 232 9.76 11.45 23.17
CA GLU A 232 10.85 12.38 23.55
C GLU A 232 10.74 12.89 24.98
N VAL A 233 9.55 12.82 25.58
CA VAL A 233 9.28 13.30 26.94
C VAL A 233 9.53 12.20 27.99
N ALA A 234 9.58 10.93 27.56
CA ALA A 234 9.88 9.75 28.39
C ALA A 234 11.36 9.39 28.33
#